data_AF-A0A1W2C4E0-F1
#
_entry.id   AF-A0A1W2C4E0-F1
#
_cell.length_a   1.000
_cell.length_b   1.000
_cell.length_c   1.000
_cell.angle_alpha   90.00
_cell.angle_beta   90.00
_cell.angle_gamma   90.00
#
_symmetry.space_group_name_H-M   'P 1'
#
loop_
_entity.id
_entity.type
_entity.pdbx_description
1 polymer ?
#
loop_
_entity_poly.entity_id
_entity_poly.type
_entity_poly.pdbx_seq_one_letter_code
_entity_poly.pdbx_strand_id
1 'polypeptide(L)'
;MTGQGVQGIPRSVNLRSLTLVPALSLMLAACGGGVIPSGGKTPVVRSATQPPVRTTVPRPGPVGKPAAQVQMIPGLESVIGSDALQLGRTFGTPRLDVIEDDARKMQWSGTACILDVYLYPPANGGKPTATYVDARRGDGRDVDRAACVAALRKGQ
;
A
#
# COMPACT_ATOMS: atom_id res chain seq x y z
N MET A 1 31.92 32.92 53.53
CA MET A 1 30.70 33.75 53.58
C MET A 1 29.81 33.24 52.45
N THR A 2 29.00 32.20 52.73
CA THR A 2 27.53 32.23 52.96
C THR A 2 26.74 32.43 51.66
N GLY A 3 25.83 31.57 51.20
CA GLY A 3 25.19 30.34 51.72
C GLY A 3 24.79 29.41 50.54
N GLN A 4 24.68 28.09 50.70
CA GLN A 4 23.58 27.31 51.29
C GLN A 4 22.19 27.61 50.71
N GLY A 5 21.57 26.57 50.12
CA GLY A 5 20.19 26.56 49.64
C GLY A 5 19.79 25.20 49.04
N VAL A 6 19.66 24.19 49.90
CA VAL A 6 19.15 22.83 49.65
C VAL A 6 17.62 22.78 49.48
N GLN A 7 17.12 21.61 49.00
CA GLN A 7 15.74 21.07 49.00
C GLN A 7 15.00 21.21 47.65
N GLY A 8 14.48 20.18 46.98
CA GLY A 8 14.12 18.82 47.37
C GLY A 8 12.61 18.64 47.26
N ILE A 9 12.09 18.10 46.14
CA ILE A 9 10.75 17.50 46.05
C ILE A 9 10.75 16.31 45.08
N PRO A 10 10.59 15.07 45.57
CA PRO A 10 10.15 13.92 44.79
C PRO A 10 8.63 13.69 44.93
N ARG A 11 8.12 12.70 44.18
CA ARG A 11 6.74 12.13 44.13
C ARG A 11 5.92 12.66 42.94
N SER A 12 5.14 11.88 42.20
CA SER A 12 4.39 10.67 42.58
C SER A 12 4.04 9.84 41.34
N VAL A 13 3.99 8.54 41.53
CA VAL A 13 3.38 7.52 40.66
C VAL A 13 1.85 7.61 40.70
N ASN A 14 1.19 7.39 39.56
CA ASN A 14 -0.20 6.90 39.42
C ASN A 14 -0.21 6.11 38.10
N LEU A 15 -0.33 4.79 37.96
CA LEU A 15 -1.04 3.69 38.63
C LEU A 15 -2.59 3.76 38.55
N ARG A 16 -3.15 2.77 37.82
CA ARG A 16 -4.56 2.31 37.72
C ARG A 16 -5.48 3.20 36.86
N SER A 17 -6.35 2.71 35.98
CA SER A 17 -7.13 1.44 35.89
C SER A 17 -7.47 1.18 34.41
N LEU A 18 -7.34 -0.03 33.86
CA LEU A 18 -8.31 -1.16 33.84
C LEU A 18 -9.71 -0.83 33.29
N THR A 19 -10.13 -1.68 32.33
CA THR A 19 -11.48 -1.90 31.72
C THR A 19 -11.96 -0.84 30.73
N LEU A 20 -12.63 -1.13 29.61
CA LEU A 20 -13.51 -2.25 29.26
C LEU A 20 -13.59 -2.36 27.71
N VAL A 21 -13.42 -3.57 27.19
CA VAL A 21 -13.75 -3.95 25.81
C VAL A 21 -15.26 -4.17 25.71
N PRO A 22 -15.99 -3.55 24.78
CA PRO A 22 -17.21 -4.14 24.25
C PRO A 22 -16.94 -4.68 22.85
N ALA A 23 -17.05 -6.00 22.74
CA ALA A 23 -17.18 -6.72 21.50
C ALA A 23 -18.37 -6.15 20.71
N LEU A 24 -18.10 -5.50 19.58
CA LEU A 24 -19.14 -5.11 18.63
C LEU A 24 -19.21 -6.18 17.52
N SER A 25 -19.96 -7.21 17.88
CA SER A 25 -20.67 -8.20 17.10
C SER A 25 -20.65 -8.05 15.58
N LEU A 26 -20.14 -9.10 14.92
CA LEU A 26 -20.39 -9.46 13.54
C LEU A 26 -21.90 -9.50 13.25
N MET A 27 -22.35 -8.73 12.25
CA MET A 27 -23.61 -8.99 11.54
C MET A 27 -23.32 -9.10 10.05
N LEU A 28 -22.92 -10.30 9.63
CA LEU A 28 -22.83 -10.67 8.22
C LEU A 28 -24.19 -11.25 7.81
N ALA A 29 -25.09 -10.37 7.36
CA ALA A 29 -26.38 -10.76 6.80
C ALA A 29 -26.17 -11.41 5.42
N ALA A 30 -26.28 -12.73 5.37
CA ALA A 30 -26.34 -13.49 4.13
C ALA A 30 -27.76 -13.44 3.55
N CYS A 31 -27.95 -12.69 2.46
CA CYS A 31 -29.12 -12.82 1.60
C CYS A 31 -28.76 -13.77 0.44
N GLY A 32 -29.38 -14.95 0.43
CA GLY A 32 -29.28 -15.91 -0.67
C GLY A 32 -30.54 -16.76 -0.72
N GLY A 33 -31.64 -16.15 -1.14
CA GLY A 33 -32.92 -16.82 -1.35
C GLY A 33 -33.03 -17.43 -2.75
N GLY A 34 -33.77 -18.53 -2.86
CA GLY A 34 -34.37 -18.98 -4.12
C GLY A 34 -34.32 -20.48 -4.39
N VAL A 35 -35.13 -21.27 -3.70
CA VAL A 35 -35.53 -22.62 -4.15
C VAL A 35 -36.70 -22.47 -5.14
N ILE A 36 -36.54 -22.97 -6.37
CA ILE A 36 -37.62 -23.02 -7.37
C ILE A 36 -38.22 -24.43 -7.37
N PRO A 37 -39.55 -24.59 -7.24
CA PRO A 37 -40.19 -25.89 -7.39
C PRO A 37 -40.24 -26.33 -8.86
N SER A 38 -39.79 -27.56 -9.11
CA SER A 38 -39.93 -28.25 -10.40
C SER A 38 -41.38 -28.68 -10.63
N GLY A 39 -42.03 -28.11 -11.64
CA GLY A 39 -43.40 -28.47 -11.99
C GLY A 39 -43.85 -27.90 -13.32
N GLY A 40 -43.27 -28.38 -14.43
CA GLY A 40 -43.72 -28.01 -15.78
C GLY A 40 -43.45 -29.12 -16.78
N LYS A 41 -44.51 -29.72 -17.34
CA LYS A 41 -44.43 -30.66 -18.45
C LYS A 41 -44.21 -29.86 -19.74
N THR A 42 -43.02 -29.93 -20.32
CA THR A 42 -42.74 -29.34 -21.65
C THR A 42 -42.80 -30.41 -22.75
N PRO A 43 -43.33 -30.07 -23.94
CA PRO A 43 -43.45 -31.00 -25.06
C PRO A 43 -42.09 -31.33 -25.67
N VAL A 44 -41.92 -32.59 -26.10
CA VAL A 44 -40.71 -33.09 -26.76
C VAL A 44 -40.68 -32.61 -28.22
N VAL A 45 -39.89 -31.58 -28.50
CA VAL A 45 -39.47 -31.21 -29.86
C VAL A 45 -38.28 -32.09 -30.24
N ARG A 46 -38.42 -32.91 -31.28
CA ARG A 46 -37.31 -33.72 -31.83
C ARG A 46 -36.45 -32.83 -32.73
N SER A 47 -35.36 -32.31 -32.17
CA SER A 47 -34.32 -31.62 -32.93
C SER A 47 -33.48 -32.62 -33.74
N ALA A 48 -33.31 -32.36 -35.03
CA ALA A 48 -32.37 -33.10 -35.87
C ALA A 48 -30.93 -32.79 -35.42
N THR A 49 -30.16 -33.83 -35.11
CA THR A 49 -28.78 -33.74 -34.64
C THR A 49 -27.84 -33.40 -35.80
N GLN A 50 -27.57 -32.12 -36.03
CA GLN A 50 -26.38 -31.72 -36.78
C GLN A 50 -25.22 -31.56 -35.80
N PRO A 51 -24.04 -32.18 -36.03
CA PRO A 51 -22.90 -32.05 -35.11
C PRO A 51 -22.48 -30.58 -35.04
N PRO A 52 -22.22 -30.04 -33.84
CA PRO A 52 -21.81 -28.65 -33.69
C PRO A 52 -20.45 -28.45 -34.36
N VAL A 53 -20.40 -27.58 -35.36
CA VAL A 53 -19.15 -27.14 -35.99
C VAL A 53 -18.38 -26.32 -34.95
N ARG A 54 -17.26 -26.85 -34.46
CA ARG A 54 -16.36 -26.12 -33.56
C ARG A 54 -15.59 -25.08 -34.37
N THR A 55 -16.03 -23.83 -34.32
CA THR A 55 -15.20 -22.69 -34.72
C THR A 55 -14.15 -22.44 -33.64
N THR A 56 -12.87 -22.64 -33.96
CA THR A 56 -11.76 -22.25 -33.09
C THR A 56 -11.58 -20.74 -33.15
N VAL A 57 -12.10 -20.02 -32.16
CA VAL A 57 -11.80 -18.59 -31.97
C VAL A 57 -10.34 -18.48 -31.48
N PRO A 58 -9.45 -17.74 -32.17
CA PRO A 58 -8.09 -17.55 -31.72
C PRO A 58 -8.07 -16.85 -30.36
N ARG A 59 -7.30 -17.39 -29.40
CA ARG A 59 -7.08 -16.74 -28.10
C ARG A 59 -6.25 -15.47 -28.31
N PRO A 60 -6.65 -14.31 -27.75
CA PRO A 60 -5.79 -13.13 -27.72
C PRO A 60 -4.42 -13.49 -27.13
N GLY A 61 -3.36 -12.99 -27.74
CA GLY A 61 -2.00 -13.17 -27.24
C GLY A 61 -1.81 -12.52 -25.86
N PRO A 62 -0.71 -12.85 -25.15
CA PRO A 62 -0.38 -12.21 -23.88
C PRO A 62 -0.27 -10.69 -24.04
N VAL A 63 -0.97 -9.93 -23.18
CA VAL A 63 -0.82 -8.48 -23.10
C VAL A 63 0.39 -8.18 -22.21
N GLY A 64 1.37 -7.44 -22.74
CA GLY A 64 2.55 -7.02 -21.98
C GLY A 64 2.18 -6.04 -20.86
N LYS A 65 2.95 -6.04 -19.77
CA LYS A 65 2.83 -5.03 -18.71
C LYS A 65 3.21 -3.64 -19.25
N PRO A 66 2.48 -2.58 -18.90
CA PRO A 66 2.91 -1.21 -19.22
C PRO A 66 4.27 -0.88 -18.58
N ALA A 67 5.09 -0.10 -19.27
CA ALA A 67 6.31 0.43 -18.68
C ALA A 67 6.00 1.46 -17.58
N ALA A 68 6.78 1.45 -16.51
CA ALA A 68 6.65 2.44 -15.44
C ALA A 68 6.96 3.84 -15.97
N GLN A 69 6.12 4.80 -15.63
CA GLN A 69 6.38 6.21 -15.93
C GLN A 69 7.29 6.81 -14.85
N VAL A 70 8.30 7.54 -15.28
CA VAL A 70 9.22 8.23 -14.37
C VAL A 70 8.66 9.61 -14.05
N GLN A 71 8.43 9.85 -12.77
CA GLN A 71 7.97 11.12 -12.25
C GLN A 71 9.11 12.15 -12.31
N MET A 72 8.84 13.31 -12.92
CA MET A 72 9.76 14.43 -12.97
C MET A 72 9.13 15.62 -12.25
N ILE A 73 9.43 15.77 -10.96
CA ILE A 73 9.01 16.90 -10.13
C ILE A 73 10.27 17.51 -9.49
N PRO A 74 10.42 18.84 -9.50
CA PRO A 74 11.53 19.51 -8.83
C PRO A 74 11.67 19.10 -7.36
N GLY A 75 12.90 18.81 -6.92
CA GLY A 75 13.20 18.41 -5.55
C GLY A 75 13.11 16.91 -5.27
N LEU A 76 12.78 16.09 -6.27
CA LEU A 76 12.78 14.62 -6.16
C LEU A 76 14.01 13.95 -6.81
N GLU A 77 14.97 14.73 -7.31
CA GLU A 77 16.14 14.23 -8.06
C GLU A 77 17.03 13.32 -7.21
N SER A 78 17.01 13.48 -5.88
CA SER A 78 17.75 12.59 -4.97
C SER A 78 17.01 11.29 -4.63
N VAL A 79 15.76 11.14 -5.07
CA VAL A 79 14.91 9.96 -4.80
C VAL A 79 14.67 9.19 -6.08
N ILE A 80 14.20 9.85 -7.13
CA ILE A 80 13.94 9.22 -8.43
C ILE A 80 15.25 8.66 -9.00
N GLY A 81 15.19 7.43 -9.52
CA GLY A 81 16.35 6.66 -10.00
C GLY A 81 17.17 5.99 -8.90
N SER A 82 16.93 6.29 -7.62
CA SER A 82 17.64 5.62 -6.53
C SER A 82 17.11 4.21 -6.31
N ASP A 83 18.03 3.30 -5.97
CA ASP A 83 17.68 1.96 -5.55
C ASP A 83 17.39 1.87 -4.03
N ALA A 84 16.85 0.73 -3.60
CA ALA A 84 16.46 0.52 -2.20
C ALA A 84 17.59 0.74 -1.17
N LEU A 85 18.84 0.40 -1.52
CA LEU A 85 19.97 0.61 -0.61
C LEU A 85 20.32 2.09 -0.50
N GLN A 86 20.25 2.83 -1.60
CA GLN A 86 20.47 4.28 -1.58
C GLN A 86 19.38 4.99 -0.78
N LEU A 87 18.11 4.62 -0.98
CA LEU A 87 16.99 5.15 -0.21
C LEU A 87 17.14 4.84 1.29
N GLY A 88 17.57 3.62 1.64
CA GLY A 88 17.85 3.22 3.01
C GLY A 88 18.98 4.03 3.67
N ARG A 89 19.99 4.48 2.91
CA ARG A 89 21.03 5.40 3.42
C ARG A 89 20.46 6.80 3.68
N THR A 90 19.60 7.29 2.79
CA THR A 90 19.02 8.64 2.87
C THR A 90 17.99 8.78 3.99
N PHE A 91 17.03 7.86 4.07
CA PHE A 91 15.87 7.95 4.96
C PHE A 91 15.94 6.98 6.14
N GLY A 92 16.74 5.91 6.00
CA GLY A 92 16.86 4.86 7.00
C GLY A 92 16.04 3.62 6.76
N THR A 93 15.88 2.85 7.83
CA THR A 93 15.08 1.64 7.79
C THR A 93 13.63 2.04 7.48
N PRO A 94 13.06 1.57 6.36
CA PRO A 94 11.67 1.83 6.06
C PRO A 94 10.77 1.14 7.09
N ARG A 95 9.60 1.74 7.35
CA ARG A 95 8.58 1.09 8.19
C ARG A 95 7.79 0.02 7.45
N LEU A 96 7.73 0.12 6.12
CA LEU A 96 7.08 -0.82 5.23
C LEU A 96 8.00 -1.06 4.03
N ASP A 97 8.17 -2.32 3.67
CA ASP A 97 8.97 -2.73 2.51
C ASP A 97 8.31 -3.96 1.92
N VAL A 98 7.57 -3.78 0.82
CA VAL A 98 6.72 -4.81 0.22
C VAL A 98 7.12 -5.00 -1.24
N ILE A 99 7.28 -6.25 -1.64
CA ILE A 99 7.54 -6.63 -3.03
C ILE A 99 6.25 -7.20 -3.60
N GLU A 100 5.79 -6.62 -4.70
CA GLU A 100 4.59 -7.05 -5.45
C GLU A 100 5.03 -7.37 -6.88
N ASP A 101 5.20 -8.67 -7.16
CA ASP A 101 5.75 -9.15 -8.43
C ASP A 101 7.17 -8.58 -8.69
N ASP A 102 7.33 -7.74 -9.71
CA ASP A 102 8.59 -7.05 -10.03
C ASP A 102 8.67 -5.64 -9.43
N ALA A 103 7.60 -5.13 -8.81
CA ALA A 103 7.57 -3.84 -8.14
C ALA A 103 7.96 -3.97 -6.66
N ARG A 104 8.50 -2.89 -6.10
CA ARG A 104 8.79 -2.78 -4.67
C ARG A 104 8.32 -1.44 -4.13
N LYS A 105 7.55 -1.47 -3.05
CA LYS A 105 7.08 -0.29 -2.32
C LYS A 105 7.82 -0.17 -1.01
N MET A 106 8.44 0.98 -0.77
CA MET A 106 9.09 1.32 0.49
C MET A 106 8.41 2.54 1.12
N GLN A 107 8.17 2.51 2.43
CA GLN A 107 7.54 3.62 3.16
C GLN A 107 8.40 4.10 4.31
N TRP A 108 8.41 5.41 4.51
CA TRP A 108 8.91 6.08 5.71
C TRP A 108 7.82 6.98 6.29
N SER A 109 7.88 7.22 7.59
CA SER A 109 6.96 8.14 8.26
C SER A 109 7.71 8.99 9.28
N GLY A 110 7.38 10.26 9.33
CA GLY A 110 7.82 11.21 10.34
C GLY A 110 6.63 11.97 10.90
N THR A 111 6.91 12.96 11.74
CA THR A 111 5.88 13.84 12.32
C THR A 111 5.15 14.65 11.25
N ALA A 112 5.87 15.09 10.21
CA ALA A 112 5.34 15.95 9.16
C ALA A 112 4.53 15.19 8.09
N CYS A 113 4.95 13.98 7.71
CA CYS A 113 4.39 13.25 6.57
C CYS A 113 4.76 11.77 6.55
N ILE A 114 4.09 11.03 5.67
CA ILE A 114 4.36 9.66 5.25
C ILE A 114 4.80 9.72 3.79
N LEU A 115 5.93 9.09 3.48
CA LEU A 115 6.51 9.01 2.14
C LEU A 115 6.45 7.57 1.65
N ASP A 116 5.79 7.35 0.52
CA ASP A 116 5.84 6.09 -0.23
C ASP A 116 6.73 6.27 -1.45
N VAL A 117 7.68 5.37 -1.65
CA VAL A 117 8.54 5.32 -2.82
C VAL A 117 8.31 4.00 -3.55
N TYR A 118 8.02 4.09 -4.84
CA TYR A 118 7.70 2.96 -5.70
C TYR A 118 8.85 2.70 -6.65
N LEU A 119 9.42 1.51 -6.55
CA LEU A 119 10.56 1.06 -7.33
C LEU A 119 10.08 0.05 -8.36
N TYR A 120 10.48 0.26 -9.60
CA TYR A 120 10.22 -0.64 -10.72
C TYR A 120 11.52 -0.98 -11.43
N PRO A 121 11.62 -2.17 -12.04
CA PRO A 121 12.76 -2.51 -12.87
C PRO A 121 12.77 -1.63 -14.13
N PRO A 122 13.95 -1.30 -14.65
CA PRO A 122 14.07 -0.72 -15.98
C PRO A 122 13.45 -1.63 -17.06
N ALA A 123 13.10 -1.06 -18.22
CA ALA A 123 12.45 -1.80 -19.32
C ALA A 123 13.29 -2.98 -19.85
N ASN A 124 14.61 -2.92 -19.72
CA ASN A 124 15.55 -4.00 -20.07
C ASN A 124 15.86 -4.95 -18.90
N GLY A 125 15.07 -4.88 -17.82
CA GLY A 125 15.31 -5.62 -16.58
C GLY A 125 16.40 -4.98 -15.71
N GLY A 126 16.70 -5.62 -14.59
CA GLY A 126 17.73 -5.19 -13.64
C GLY A 126 17.17 -4.79 -12.28
N LYS A 127 17.99 -4.09 -11.49
CA LYS A 127 17.64 -3.71 -10.12
C LYS A 127 16.49 -2.67 -10.13
N PRO A 128 15.43 -2.86 -9.33
CA PRO A 128 14.37 -1.85 -9.22
C PRO A 128 14.90 -0.51 -8.73
N THR A 129 14.47 0.56 -9.39
CA THR A 129 14.80 1.96 -9.04
C THR A 129 13.52 2.76 -8.88
N ALA A 130 13.57 3.78 -8.03
CA ALA A 130 12.40 4.63 -7.76
C ALA A 130 11.95 5.37 -9.03
N THR A 131 10.71 5.16 -9.45
CA THR A 131 10.12 5.90 -10.58
C THR A 131 8.99 6.83 -10.14
N TYR A 132 8.43 6.61 -8.95
CA TYR A 132 7.32 7.39 -8.43
C TYR A 132 7.39 7.55 -6.92
N VAL A 133 6.90 8.68 -6.43
CA VAL A 133 6.84 9.06 -5.03
C VAL A 133 5.46 9.62 -4.70
N ASP A 134 4.88 9.12 -3.61
CA ASP A 134 3.70 9.71 -2.99
C ASP A 134 4.02 10.25 -1.60
N ALA A 135 3.35 11.33 -1.21
CA ALA A 135 3.55 11.97 0.09
C ALA A 135 2.20 12.43 0.66
N ARG A 136 1.91 12.00 1.88
CA ARG A 136 0.64 12.30 2.56
C ARG A 136 0.79 12.49 4.06
N ARG A 137 -0.25 12.97 4.72
CA ARG A 137 -0.35 12.97 6.20
C ARG A 137 -1.05 11.72 6.71
N GLY A 138 -1.04 11.55 8.04
CA GLY A 138 -1.71 10.42 8.70
C GLY A 138 -3.22 10.35 8.45
N ASP A 139 -3.86 11.48 8.13
CA ASP A 139 -5.28 11.55 7.74
C ASP A 139 -5.52 11.29 6.22
N GLY A 140 -4.47 10.93 5.48
CA GLY A 140 -4.56 10.56 4.07
C GLY A 140 -4.49 11.70 3.06
N ARG A 141 -4.49 12.98 3.50
CA ARG A 141 -4.37 14.10 2.57
C ARG A 141 -2.96 14.25 2.01
N ASP A 142 -2.88 14.54 0.72
CA ASP A 142 -1.63 14.83 0.02
C ASP A 142 -0.88 16.01 0.65
N VAL A 143 0.44 15.93 0.62
CA VAL A 143 1.35 17.03 0.95
C VAL A 143 2.38 17.21 -0.15
N ASP A 144 3.11 18.32 -0.08
CA ASP A 144 4.21 18.55 -1.00
C ASP A 144 5.29 17.44 -0.87
N ARG A 145 5.61 16.81 -1.99
CA ARG A 145 6.50 15.64 -2.04
C ARG A 145 7.94 16.02 -1.73
N ALA A 146 8.41 17.16 -2.25
CA ALA A 146 9.78 17.62 -2.03
C ALA A 146 10.00 18.01 -0.56
N ALA A 147 9.04 18.70 0.04
CA ALA A 147 9.05 19.04 1.46
C ALA A 147 9.04 17.78 2.34
N CYS A 148 8.25 16.76 1.98
CA CYS A 148 8.24 15.50 2.72
C CYS A 148 9.57 14.76 2.61
N VAL A 149 10.17 14.70 1.41
CA VAL A 149 11.52 14.15 1.19
C VAL A 149 12.56 14.87 2.05
N ALA A 150 12.53 16.20 2.08
CA ALA A 150 13.44 16.98 2.91
C ALA A 150 13.29 16.66 4.41
N ALA A 151 12.04 16.62 4.90
CA ALA A 151 11.73 16.39 6.31
C ALA A 151 12.10 14.99 6.82
N LEU A 152 12.21 13.99 5.94
CA LEU A 152 12.52 12.60 6.32
C LEU A 152 13.99 12.22 6.19
N ARG A 153 14.85 13.13 5.69
CA ARG A 153 16.29 12.86 5.58
C ARG A 153 16.90 12.61 6.96
N LYS A 154 17.71 11.56 7.08
CA LYS A 154 18.48 11.30 8.30
C LYS A 154 19.48 12.42 8.56
N GLY A 155 19.58 12.83 9.82
CA GLY A 155 20.63 13.76 10.28
C GLY A 155 20.31 15.25 10.04
N GLN A 156 19.04 15.59 9.88
CA GLN A 156 18.57 16.98 10.08
C GLN A 156 18.35 17.25 11.56
#